data_AF-A0A803Y2T2-F1
#
_entry.id   AF-A0A803Y2T2-F1
#
_cell.length_a   1.000
_cell.length_b   1.000
_cell.length_c   1.000
_cell.angle_alpha   90.00
_cell.angle_beta   90.00
_cell.angle_gamma   90.00
#
_symmetry.space_group_name_H-M   'P 1'
#
loop_
_entity.id
_entity.type
_entity.pdbx_description
1 polymer ?
#
loop_
_entity_poly.entity_id
_entity_poly.type
_entity_poly.pdbx_seq_one_letter_code
_entity_poly.pdbx_strand_id
1 'polypeptide(L)'
;TIVVWKRYSDFKKLHKDLWQIHKNLYRHTELFPPFAKAIVFGRFDETVIEERRQCAEDLLQFSANIPALYNSKQLEEFFKVCYSLSILIPIFHRQISINLLVYMIITP
;
A
#
# COMPACT_ATOMS: atom_id res chain seq x y z
N THR A 1 -12.87 14.58 2.97
CA THR A 1 -11.74 13.67 3.23
C THR A 1 -12.17 12.27 2.86
N ILE A 2 -11.51 11.64 1.87
CA ILE A 2 -11.78 10.23 1.52
C ILE A 2 -10.87 9.38 2.40
N VAL A 3 -11.46 8.55 3.25
CA VAL A 3 -10.74 7.58 4.09
C VAL A 3 -11.02 6.21 3.51
N VAL A 4 -10.01 5.58 2.93
CA VAL A 4 -10.07 4.16 2.56
C VAL A 4 -9.62 3.38 3.80
N TRP A 5 -10.31 2.29 4.12
CA TRP A 5 -9.99 1.46 5.28
C TRP A 5 -9.29 0.19 4.77
N LYS A 6 -8.01 -0.03 5.14
CA LYS A 6 -7.23 -1.20 4.73
C LYS A 6 -6.42 -1.77 5.87
N ARG A 7 -6.42 -3.10 5.97
CA ARG A 7 -5.65 -3.87 6.95
C ARG A 7 -4.24 -4.12 6.43
N TYR A 8 -3.31 -4.43 7.33
CA TYR A 8 -1.95 -4.83 6.95
C TYR A 8 -1.93 -6.05 6.00
N SER A 9 -2.87 -6.99 6.18
CA SER A 9 -3.04 -8.13 5.27
C SER A 9 -3.41 -7.72 3.85
N ASP A 10 -4.17 -6.64 3.68
CA ASP A 10 -4.55 -6.12 2.36
C ASP A 10 -3.31 -5.56 1.65
N PHE A 11 -2.47 -4.81 2.36
CA PHE A 11 -1.20 -4.33 1.84
C PHE A 11 -0.24 -5.47 1.52
N LYS A 12 -0.20 -6.51 2.35
CA LYS A 12 0.60 -7.71 2.08
C LYS A 12 0.15 -8.44 0.82
N LYS A 13 -1.16 -8.44 0.53
CA LYS A 13 -1.70 -8.98 -0.73
C LYS A 13 -1.31 -8.08 -1.90
N LEU A 14 -1.56 -6.78 -1.80
CA LEU A 14 -1.20 -5.80 -2.82
C LEU A 14 0.29 -5.87 -3.18
N HIS A 15 1.18 -5.95 -2.18
CA HIS A 15 2.61 -6.08 -2.37
C HIS A 15 2.97 -7.26 -3.28
N LYS A 16 2.40 -8.44 -2.99
CA LYS A 16 2.63 -9.65 -3.80
C LYS A 16 2.14 -9.47 -5.24
N ASP A 17 0.96 -8.89 -5.40
CA ASP A 17 0.33 -8.70 -6.70
C ASP A 17 1.14 -7.72 -7.57
N LEU A 18 1.53 -6.58 -7.01
CA LEU A 18 2.39 -5.59 -7.68
C LEU A 18 3.78 -6.14 -7.98
N TRP A 19 4.34 -6.96 -7.09
CA TRP A 19 5.62 -7.62 -7.33
C TRP A 19 5.57 -8.55 -8.55
N GLN A 20 4.48 -9.30 -8.75
CA GLN A 20 4.35 -10.16 -9.94
C GLN A 20 4.33 -9.33 -11.23
N ILE A 21 3.59 -8.22 -11.25
CA ILE A 21 3.53 -7.32 -12.40
C ILE A 21 4.91 -6.71 -12.67
N HIS A 22 5.54 -6.16 -11.64
CA HIS A 22 6.85 -5.52 -11.73
C HIS A 22 7.93 -6.49 -12.23
N LYS A 23 8.01 -7.70 -11.64
CA LYS A 23 9.00 -8.72 -12.02
C LYS A 23 8.87 -9.12 -13.50
N ASN A 24 7.65 -9.25 -13.99
CA ASN A 24 7.40 -9.64 -15.39
C ASN A 24 7.83 -8.56 -16.38
N LEU A 25 7.72 -7.28 -16.02
CA LEU A 25 8.05 -6.15 -16.89
C LEU A 25 9.52 -5.75 -16.82
N TYR A 26 10.10 -5.67 -15.62
CA TYR A 26 11.40 -5.03 -15.39
C TYR A 26 12.56 -6.00 -15.17
N ARG A 27 12.32 -7.32 -15.22
CA ARG A 27 13.35 -8.39 -15.16
C ARG A 27 14.51 -8.11 -14.17
N HIS A 28 14.23 -7.46 -13.04
CA HIS A 28 15.15 -7.14 -11.94
C HIS A 28 16.03 -5.88 -12.04
N THR A 29 15.78 -4.92 -12.95
CA THR A 29 16.59 -3.68 -13.00
C THR A 29 16.25 -2.67 -11.91
N GLU A 30 14.98 -2.53 -11.52
CA GLU A 30 14.55 -1.69 -10.40
C GLU A 30 14.31 -2.51 -9.13
N LEU A 31 14.77 -1.99 -7.99
CA LEU A 31 14.56 -2.62 -6.68
C LEU A 31 13.13 -2.37 -6.20
N PHE A 32 12.34 -3.44 -6.13
CA PHE A 32 11.00 -3.39 -5.55
C PHE A 32 11.07 -3.23 -4.03
N PRO A 33 10.24 -2.38 -3.41
CA PRO A 33 10.32 -2.11 -1.98
C PRO A 33 10.12 -3.39 -1.16
N PRO A 34 10.94 -3.62 -0.11
CA PRO A 34 10.75 -4.74 0.79
C PRO A 34 9.44 -4.56 1.56
N PHE A 35 8.89 -5.67 2.07
CA PHE A 35 7.71 -5.64 2.92
C PHE A 35 7.98 -6.37 4.22
N ALA A 36 7.68 -5.73 5.35
CA ALA A 36 7.95 -6.30 6.66
C ALA A 36 7.29 -7.68 6.82
N LYS A 37 8.03 -8.60 7.44
CA LYS A 37 7.50 -9.94 7.72
C LYS A 37 6.34 -9.84 8.71
N ALA A 38 5.41 -10.79 8.63
CA ALA A 38 4.36 -10.86 9.62
C ALA A 38 4.98 -11.28 10.96
N ILE A 39 4.84 -10.42 11.97
CA ILE A 39 5.28 -10.69 13.34
C ILE A 39 4.04 -11.03 14.18
N VAL A 40 4.08 -12.17 14.87
CA VAL A 40 2.97 -12.69 15.68
C VAL A 40 3.05 -12.18 17.13
N PHE A 41 4.26 -12.10 17.69
CA PHE A 41 4.53 -11.56 19.03
C PHE A 41 4.96 -10.09 18.94
N GLY A 42 4.52 -9.22 19.85
CA GLY A 42 4.87 -7.79 19.76
C GLY A 42 4.25 -7.08 18.55
N ARG A 43 3.17 -7.62 17.97
CA ARG A 43 2.53 -7.04 16.77
C ARG A 43 1.92 -5.65 16.98
N PHE A 44 1.87 -5.19 18.23
CA PHE A 44 1.40 -3.88 18.68
C PHE A 44 2.54 -3.01 19.22
N ASP A 45 3.79 -3.49 19.14
CA ASP A 45 4.93 -2.69 19.55
C ASP A 45 5.07 -1.50 18.59
N GLU A 46 5.36 -0.33 19.13
CA GLU A 46 5.43 0.92 18.37
C GLU A 46 6.42 0.83 17.20
N THR A 47 7.53 0.12 17.39
CA THR A 47 8.52 -0.14 16.34
C THR A 47 7.95 -0.97 15.20
N VAL A 48 7.22 -2.04 15.51
CA VAL A 48 6.57 -2.90 14.50
C VAL A 48 5.48 -2.13 13.75
N ILE A 49 4.74 -1.30 14.47
CA ILE A 49 3.72 -0.41 13.94
C ILE A 49 4.33 0.57 12.94
N GLU A 50 5.42 1.23 13.32
CA GLU A 50 6.10 2.22 12.48
C GLU A 50 6.78 1.58 11.26
N GLU A 51 7.38 0.40 11.42
CA GLU A 51 7.93 -0.37 10.29
C GLU A 51 6.86 -0.73 9.26
N ARG A 52 5.68 -1.17 9.72
CA ARG A 52 4.55 -1.46 8.83
C ARG A 52 4.05 -0.20 8.14
N ARG A 53 4.03 0.92 8.87
CA ARG A 53 3.66 2.23 8.35
C ARG A 53 4.56 2.59 7.18
N GLN A 54 5.87 2.55 7.39
CA GLN A 54 6.86 2.89 6.38
C GLN A 54 6.80 1.95 5.18
N CYS A 55 6.69 0.63 5.38
CA CYS A 55 6.57 -0.34 4.28
C CYS A 55 5.35 -0.08 3.39
N ALA A 56 4.21 0.27 3.97
CA ALA A 56 3.01 0.58 3.23
C ALA A 56 3.15 1.90 2.46
N GLU A 57 3.77 2.92 3.07
CA GLU A 57 4.05 4.19 2.41
C GLU A 57 4.99 4.02 1.22
N ASP A 58 6.12 3.34 1.41
CA ASP A 58 7.12 3.09 0.37
C ASP A 58 6.51 2.32 -0.81
N LEU A 59 5.69 1.30 -0.53
CA LEU A 59 4.99 0.53 -1.57
C LEU A 59 4.06 1.41 -2.41
N LEU A 60 3.26 2.27 -1.76
CA LEU A 60 2.33 3.14 -2.47
C LEU A 60 3.07 4.19 -3.30
N GLN A 61 4.09 4.85 -2.72
CA GLN A 61 4.92 5.82 -3.44
C GLN A 61 5.61 5.18 -4.64
N PHE A 62 6.22 4.01 -4.46
CA PHE A 62 6.84 3.25 -5.55
C PHE A 62 5.83 2.92 -6.66
N SER A 63 4.65 2.41 -6.30
CA SER A 63 3.61 2.05 -7.27
C SER A 63 3.08 3.24 -8.06
N ALA A 64 3.03 4.44 -7.46
CA ALA A 64 2.59 5.67 -8.11
C ALA A 64 3.61 6.18 -9.15
N ASN A 65 4.90 5.90 -8.94
CA ASN A 65 5.97 6.33 -9.85
C ASN A 65 6.13 5.40 -11.07
N ILE A 66 5.53 4.21 -11.06
CA ILE A 66 5.61 3.26 -12.17
C ILE A 66 4.27 3.18 -12.90
N PRO A 67 4.17 3.68 -14.15
CA PRO A 67 2.89 3.74 -14.87
C PRO A 67 2.16 2.39 -14.98
N ALA A 68 2.89 1.28 -15.13
CA ALA A 68 2.29 -0.05 -15.23
C ALA A 68 1.68 -0.53 -13.89
N LEU A 69 2.23 -0.10 -12.75
CA LEU A 69 1.70 -0.43 -11.43
C LEU A 69 0.55 0.52 -11.05
N TYR A 70 0.72 1.81 -11.34
CA TYR A 70 -0.29 2.84 -11.08
C TYR A 70 -1.61 2.55 -11.81
N ASN A 71 -1.54 2.12 -13.08
CA ASN A 71 -2.72 1.79 -13.88
C ASN A 71 -3.15 0.31 -13.74
N SER A 72 -2.61 -0.43 -12.77
CA SER A 72 -2.96 -1.84 -12.56
C SER A 72 -4.34 -1.99 -11.93
N LYS A 73 -5.08 -3.02 -12.35
CA LYS A 73 -6.38 -3.37 -11.75
C LYS A 73 -6.25 -3.66 -10.26
N GLN A 74 -5.13 -4.21 -9.82
CA GLN A 74 -4.87 -4.55 -8.43
C GLN A 74 -4.77 -3.31 -7.55
N LEU A 75 -4.11 -2.25 -8.04
CA LEU A 75 -4.07 -0.97 -7.33
C LEU A 75 -5.44 -0.28 -7.36
N GLU A 76 -6.15 -0.31 -8.49
CA GLU A 76 -7.51 0.21 -8.60
C GLU A 76 -8.48 -0.47 -7.61
N GLU A 77 -8.51 -1.80 -7.59
CA GLU A 77 -9.33 -2.61 -6.67
C GLU A 77 -8.95 -2.38 -5.21
N PHE A 78 -7.66 -2.19 -4.94
CA PHE A 78 -7.19 -1.88 -3.60
C PHE A 78 -7.84 -0.60 -3.08
N PHE A 79 -7.99 0.44 -3.89
CA PHE A 79 -8.61 1.70 -3.46
C PHE A 79 -10.14 1.76 -3.59
N LYS A 80 -10.77 0.74 -4.19
CA LYS A 80 -12.21 0.73 -4.53
C LYS A 80 -13.19 0.68 -3.33
N VAL A 81 -12.71 0.55 -2.09
CA VAL A 81 -13.56 0.36 -0.90
C VAL A 81 -13.73 1.66 -0.12
N CYS A 82 -14.65 2.51 -0.60
CA CYS A 82 -15.58 3.40 0.14
C CYS A 82 -16.06 4.54 -0.78
N TYR A 83 -17.18 4.30 -1.47
CA TYR A 83 -17.97 5.20 -2.33
C TYR A 83 -17.33 5.73 -3.63
N SER A 84 -18.12 5.61 -4.72
CA SER A 84 -18.02 6.24 -6.05
C SER A 84 -16.64 6.72 -6.53
N LEU A 85 -16.12 6.04 -7.56
CA LEU A 85 -14.83 6.23 -8.26
C LEU A 85 -14.52 7.64 -8.82
N SER A 86 -15.32 8.67 -8.58
CA SER A 86 -15.24 9.96 -9.26
C SER A 86 -14.34 11.02 -8.60
N ILE A 87 -13.72 10.75 -7.43
CA ILE A 87 -12.96 11.79 -6.68
C ILE A 87 -11.54 11.33 -6.27
N LEU A 88 -11.15 10.08 -6.52
CA LEU A 88 -9.90 9.50 -5.97
C LEU A 88 -8.63 9.80 -6.79
N ILE A 89 -8.75 10.32 -8.01
CA ILE A 89 -7.63 10.51 -8.94
C ILE A 89 -6.71 11.70 -8.56
N PRO A 90 -7.15 12.81 -7.93
CA PRO A 90 -6.26 13.94 -7.63
C PRO A 90 -5.66 13.97 -6.20
N ILE A 91 -6.11 13.15 -5.26
CA ILE A 91 -5.77 13.30 -3.81
C ILE A 91 -4.51 12.50 -3.40
N PHE A 92 -3.78 11.94 -4.38
CA PHE A 92 -2.64 11.05 -4.14
C PHE A 92 -1.44 11.70 -3.44
N HIS A 93 -1.35 13.03 -3.38
CA HIS A 93 -0.06 13.68 -3.14
C HIS A 93 0.26 14.08 -1.68
N ARG A 94 -0.62 13.88 -0.68
CA ARG A 94 -0.23 14.14 0.73
C ARG A 94 -1.13 13.58 1.83
N GLN A 95 -2.45 13.54 1.63
CA GLN A 95 -3.37 13.36 2.76
C GLN A 95 -3.89 11.92 2.94
N ILE A 96 -3.86 11.10 1.88
CA ILE A 96 -4.36 9.71 1.93
C ILE A 96 -3.37 8.81 2.67
N SER A 97 -2.06 8.95 2.43
CA SER A 97 -1.03 8.13 3.08
C SER A 97 -1.17 8.20 4.60
N ILE A 98 -1.21 9.40 5.18
CA ILE A 98 -1.23 9.58 6.64
C ILE A 98 -2.48 8.93 7.28
N ASN A 99 -3.68 9.12 6.72
CA ASN A 99 -4.90 8.57 7.31
C ASN A 99 -5.02 7.05 7.14
N LEU A 100 -4.70 6.53 5.95
CA LEU A 100 -4.73 5.09 5.65
C LEU A 100 -3.74 4.32 6.55
N LEU A 101 -2.57 4.91 6.78
CA LEU A 101 -1.52 4.40 7.64
C LEU A 101 -1.91 4.40 9.12
N VAL A 102 -2.48 5.50 9.62
CA VAL A 102 -2.93 5.60 11.02
C VAL A 102 -4.03 4.56 11.33
N TYR A 103 -4.95 4.27 10.41
CA TYR A 103 -5.99 3.26 10.67
C TYR A 103 -5.53 1.80 10.51
N MET A 104 -4.56 1.53 9.63
CA MET A 104 -3.89 0.22 9.54
C MET A 104 -3.21 -0.16 10.86
N ILE A 105 -2.79 0.84 11.64
CA ILE A 105 -2.09 0.70 12.92
C ILE A 105 -3.07 0.38 14.07
N ILE A 106 -4.28 0.94 14.05
CA ILE A 106 -5.21 0.89 15.20
C ILE A 106 -6.18 -0.30 15.13
N THR A 107 -6.35 -0.95 13.97
CA THR A 107 -7.32 -2.04 13.81
C THR A 107 -6.67 -3.44 13.79
N PRO A 108 -7.18 -4.40 14.60
CA PRO A 108 -6.65 -5.77 14.67
C PRO A 108 -6.86 -6.62 13.42
#